data_AF-Q0K6T4-F1
#
_entry.id   AF-Q0K6T4-F1
#
_cell.length_a   1.000
_cell.length_b   1.000
_cell.length_c   1.000
_cell.angle_alpha   90.00
_cell.angle_beta   90.00
_cell.angle_gamma   90.00
#
_symmetry.space_group_name_H-M   'P 1'
#
loop_
_entity.id
_entity.type
_entity.pdbx_description
1 polymer ?
#
loop_
_entity_poly.entity_id
_entity_poly.type
_entity_poly.pdbx_seq_one_letter_code
_entity_poly.pdbx_strand_id
1 'polypeptide(L)'
;MAAGWSAAEMPFGFCHGDYRVGNMRIDGPRITLFDFDDCGCGLQWFDLATIGWWLEIDGRCDAAFLWRAFVSAYMPALHGSLAFCHAISLLILLNEINSIRFLLDYCALDDDRWRDVCKRLDDMSYRAVSGQLAINRWPA
;
A
#
# COMPACT_ATOMS: atom_id res chain seq x y z
N MET A 1 -4.17 21.80 -14.90
CA MET A 1 -4.67 20.52 -15.44
C MET A 1 -3.59 19.49 -15.21
N ALA A 2 -3.77 18.57 -14.26
CA ALA A 2 -2.84 17.44 -14.12
C ALA A 2 -3.14 16.48 -15.27
N ALA A 3 -2.16 16.24 -16.13
CA ALA A 3 -2.27 15.19 -17.13
C ALA A 3 -2.53 13.88 -16.39
N GLY A 4 -3.70 13.28 -16.63
CA GLY A 4 -4.00 11.94 -16.15
C GLY A 4 -2.94 10.98 -16.65
N TRP A 5 -2.56 10.06 -15.77
CA TRP A 5 -1.63 8.97 -16.03
C TRP A 5 -2.02 8.30 -17.34
N SER A 6 -1.16 8.34 -18.35
CA SER A 6 -1.41 7.51 -19.53
C SER A 6 -1.30 6.05 -19.07
N ALA A 7 -2.28 5.22 -19.43
CA ALA A 7 -2.33 3.80 -19.07
C ALA A 7 -1.12 2.96 -19.57
N ALA A 8 -0.11 3.60 -20.17
CA ALA A 8 1.12 2.99 -20.65
C ALA A 8 2.22 2.83 -19.57
N GLU A 9 2.10 3.38 -18.35
CA GLU A 9 3.20 3.38 -17.36
C GLU A 9 3.03 2.50 -16.12
N MET A 10 1.83 1.95 -15.84
CA MET A 10 1.62 1.02 -14.71
C MET A 10 1.20 -0.37 -15.21
N PRO A 11 1.93 -1.44 -14.84
CA PRO A 11 1.60 -2.78 -15.30
C PRO A 11 0.23 -3.22 -14.78
N PHE A 12 -0.60 -3.76 -15.68
CA PHE A 12 -1.91 -4.34 -15.36
C PHE A 12 -1.85 -5.86 -15.52
N GLY A 13 -2.40 -6.59 -14.56
CA GLY A 13 -2.38 -8.04 -14.58
C GLY A 13 -2.95 -8.64 -13.30
N PHE A 14 -2.63 -9.91 -13.05
CA PHE A 14 -3.02 -10.59 -11.83
C PHE A 14 -2.38 -9.92 -10.60
N CYS A 15 -3.19 -9.70 -9.57
CA CYS A 15 -2.85 -9.18 -8.25
C CYS A 15 -3.39 -10.12 -7.18
N HIS A 16 -2.69 -10.22 -6.06
CA HIS A 16 -3.13 -10.95 -4.89
C HIS A 16 -4.29 -10.24 -4.17
N GLY A 17 -4.33 -8.91 -4.19
CA GLY A 17 -5.41 -8.10 -3.59
C GLY A 17 -5.21 -7.78 -2.11
N ASP A 18 -4.58 -8.70 -1.35
CA ASP A 18 -4.08 -8.47 0.02
C ASP A 18 -2.63 -8.97 0.17
N TYR A 19 -1.71 -8.42 -0.63
CA TYR A 19 -0.30 -8.81 -0.61
C TYR A 19 0.41 -8.23 0.63
N ARG A 20 0.50 -9.04 1.69
CA ARG A 20 1.10 -8.63 2.96
C ARG A 20 1.90 -9.74 3.62
N VAL A 21 2.83 -9.38 4.50
CA VAL A 21 3.69 -10.34 5.25
C VAL A 21 2.85 -11.33 6.06
N GLY A 22 1.68 -10.91 6.56
CA GLY A 22 0.74 -11.80 7.26
C GLY A 22 0.20 -12.96 6.41
N ASN A 23 0.26 -12.84 5.09
CA ASN A 23 -0.24 -13.83 4.12
C ASN A 23 0.92 -14.58 3.44
N MET A 24 2.09 -14.60 4.09
CA MET A 24 3.31 -15.26 3.61
C MET A 24 3.77 -16.34 4.59
N ARG A 25 4.14 -17.52 4.07
CA ARG A 25 5.00 -18.48 4.77
C ARG A 25 6.40 -18.40 4.21
N ILE A 26 7.37 -18.21 5.09
CA ILE A 26 8.79 -18.08 4.72
C ILE A 26 9.53 -19.33 5.21
N ASP A 27 10.07 -20.10 4.27
CA ASP A 27 10.90 -21.29 4.51
C ASP A 27 12.24 -21.13 3.78
N GLY A 28 13.23 -20.61 4.51
CA GLY A 28 14.52 -20.22 3.94
C GLY A 28 14.34 -19.24 2.77
N PRO A 29 14.81 -19.55 1.55
CA PRO A 29 14.64 -18.69 0.38
C PRO A 29 13.24 -18.78 -0.27
N ARG A 30 12.37 -19.69 0.19
CA ARG A 30 11.05 -19.93 -0.40
C ARG A 30 10.00 -19.09 0.33
N ILE A 31 9.25 -18.31 -0.44
CA ILE A 31 8.04 -17.63 0.01
C ILE A 31 6.84 -18.36 -0.60
N THR A 32 5.88 -18.74 0.24
CA THR A 32 4.59 -19.28 -0.18
C THR A 32 3.49 -18.32 0.24
N LEU A 33 2.76 -17.78 -0.75
CA LEU A 33 1.60 -16.93 -0.54
C LEU A 33 0.36 -17.78 -0.32
N PHE A 34 -0.57 -17.28 0.48
CA PHE A 34 -1.89 -17.85 0.72
C PHE A 34 -2.91 -16.72 0.92
N ASP A 35 -4.20 -17.06 1.06
CA ASP A 35 -5.29 -16.08 1.24
C ASP A 35 -5.56 -15.23 -0.02
N PHE A 36 -5.93 -15.92 -1.12
CA PHE A 36 -6.21 -15.30 -2.41
C PHE A 36 -7.69 -14.89 -2.59
N ASP A 37 -8.43 -14.70 -1.50
CA ASP A 37 -9.87 -14.42 -1.58
C ASP A 37 -10.17 -13.05 -2.23
N ASP A 38 -9.23 -12.11 -2.15
CA ASP A 38 -9.29 -10.79 -2.77
C ASP A 38 -8.55 -10.69 -4.13
N CYS A 39 -8.11 -11.81 -4.71
CA CYS A 39 -7.30 -11.78 -5.92
C CYS A 39 -8.10 -11.43 -7.19
N GLY A 40 -7.41 -10.85 -8.17
CA GLY A 40 -8.05 -10.46 -9.42
C GLY A 40 -7.13 -9.73 -10.39
N CYS A 41 -7.70 -9.27 -11.51
CA CYS A 41 -6.98 -8.44 -12.49
C CYS A 41 -7.02 -6.97 -12.08
N GLY A 42 -5.86 -6.32 -11.98
CA GLY A 42 -5.73 -4.94 -11.53
C GLY A 42 -4.35 -4.34 -11.84
N LEU A 43 -4.10 -3.14 -11.30
CA LEU A 43 -2.77 -2.51 -11.35
C LEU A 43 -1.82 -3.31 -10.46
N GLN A 44 -0.76 -3.92 -10.99
CA GLN A 44 0.14 -4.79 -10.20
C GLN A 44 0.91 -4.03 -9.12
N TRP A 45 1.07 -2.71 -9.26
CA TRP A 45 1.63 -1.87 -8.19
C TRP A 45 0.69 -1.73 -6.98
N PHE A 46 -0.57 -2.14 -7.11
CA PHE A 46 -1.50 -2.20 -5.98
C PHE A 46 -0.99 -3.16 -4.90
N ASP A 47 -0.50 -4.35 -5.27
CA ASP A 47 0.10 -5.31 -4.32
C ASP A 47 1.34 -4.72 -3.62
N LEU A 48 2.16 -3.92 -4.32
CA LEU A 48 3.27 -3.19 -3.71
C LEU A 48 2.76 -2.15 -2.70
N ALA A 49 1.74 -1.40 -3.10
CA ALA A 49 1.12 -0.39 -2.25
C ALA A 49 0.44 -1.00 -1.02
N THR A 50 -0.08 -2.23 -1.10
CA THR A 50 -0.63 -2.95 0.06
C THR A 50 0.43 -3.17 1.14
N ILE A 51 1.66 -3.56 0.78
CA ILE A 51 2.77 -3.63 1.73
C ILE A 51 3.07 -2.24 2.33
N GLY A 52 3.15 -1.21 1.48
CA GLY A 52 3.38 0.16 1.91
C GLY A 52 2.31 0.63 2.91
N TRP A 53 1.05 0.37 2.61
CA TRP A 53 -0.08 0.68 3.48
C TRP A 53 0.03 -0.03 4.84
N TRP A 54 0.35 -1.33 4.85
CA TRP A 54 0.60 -2.07 6.10
C TRP A 54 1.73 -1.47 6.93
N LEU A 55 2.82 -1.02 6.30
CA LEU A 55 3.92 -0.34 7.00
C LEU A 55 3.50 1.01 7.59
N GLU A 56 2.61 1.76 6.91
CA GLU A 56 2.10 3.03 7.39
C GLU A 56 1.15 2.87 8.58
N ILE A 57 0.29 1.84 8.58
CA ILE A 57 -0.66 1.59 9.67
C ILE A 57 -0.03 0.93 10.89
N ASP A 58 1.01 0.11 10.72
CA ASP A 58 1.75 -0.50 11.83
C ASP A 58 2.60 0.53 12.60
N GLY A 59 2.91 1.68 11.97
CA GLY A 59 3.54 2.82 12.64
C GLY A 59 4.99 2.56 13.08
N ARG A 60 5.66 1.55 12.52
CA ARG A 60 7.03 1.19 12.89
C ARG A 60 8.04 2.28 12.52
N CYS A 61 9.04 2.48 13.37
CA CYS A 61 10.10 3.46 13.12
C CYS A 61 11.02 3.10 11.93
N ASP A 62 11.10 1.82 11.56
CA ASP A 62 11.92 1.29 10.47
C ASP A 62 11.15 1.13 9.14
N ALA A 63 9.88 1.56 9.07
CA ALA A 63 9.03 1.42 7.88
C ALA A 63 9.70 1.90 6.58
N ALA A 64 10.35 3.07 6.63
CA ALA A 64 11.04 3.63 5.48
C ALA A 64 12.24 2.77 5.02
N PHE A 65 12.96 2.18 5.96
CA PHE A 65 14.08 1.30 5.66
C PHE A 65 13.59 0.00 5.00
N LEU A 66 12.56 -0.62 5.57
CA LEU A 66 11.95 -1.84 5.04
C LEU A 66 11.37 -1.63 3.64
N TRP A 67 10.64 -0.53 3.44
CA TRP A 67 10.09 -0.16 2.14
C TRP A 67 11.18 0.01 1.08
N ARG A 68 12.25 0.75 1.41
CA ARG A 68 13.39 0.92 0.49
C ARG A 68 14.03 -0.42 0.13
N ALA A 69 14.35 -1.24 1.13
CA ALA A 69 14.96 -2.56 0.90
C ALA A 69 14.11 -3.42 -0.04
N PHE A 70 12.78 -3.41 0.17
CA PHE A 70 11.83 -4.13 -0.68
C PHE A 70 11.78 -3.59 -2.11
N VAL A 71 11.57 -2.29 -2.30
CA VAL A 71 11.47 -1.68 -3.64
C VAL A 71 12.79 -1.79 -4.40
N SER A 72 13.93 -1.58 -3.73
CA SER A 72 15.26 -1.72 -4.35
C SER A 72 15.52 -3.14 -4.85
N ALA A 73 15.01 -4.17 -4.15
CA ALA A 73 15.14 -5.56 -4.57
C ALA A 73 14.15 -5.93 -5.69
N TYR A 74 12.91 -5.47 -5.59
CA TYR A 74 11.83 -5.86 -6.52
C TYR A 74 11.84 -5.06 -7.83
N MET A 75 12.08 -3.74 -7.76
CA MET A 75 12.05 -2.81 -8.90
C MET A 75 13.19 -1.79 -8.82
N PRO A 76 14.46 -2.22 -8.99
CA PRO A 76 15.61 -1.33 -8.84
C PRO A 76 15.58 -0.10 -9.76
N ALA A 77 14.99 -0.23 -10.96
CA ALA A 77 14.88 0.86 -11.93
C ALA A 77 13.89 1.98 -11.53
N LEU A 78 12.96 1.71 -10.60
CA LEU A 78 11.95 2.67 -10.17
C LEU A 78 12.24 3.28 -8.79
N HIS A 79 13.30 2.80 -8.14
CA HIS A 79 13.75 3.33 -6.85
C HIS A 79 14.05 4.84 -6.96
N GLY A 80 13.40 5.64 -6.11
CA GLY A 80 13.58 7.10 -6.07
C GLY A 80 12.89 7.87 -7.21
N SER A 81 12.14 7.21 -8.10
CA SER A 81 11.35 7.90 -9.13
C SER A 81 10.19 8.68 -8.49
N LEU A 82 10.12 9.98 -8.75
CA LEU A 82 9.04 10.85 -8.26
C LEU A 82 7.66 10.38 -8.74
N ALA A 83 7.57 9.92 -9.99
CA ALA A 83 6.33 9.38 -10.54
C ALA A 83 5.92 8.10 -9.80
N PHE A 84 6.85 7.17 -9.58
CA PHE A 84 6.56 5.95 -8.82
C PHE A 84 6.12 6.26 -7.38
N CYS A 85 6.84 7.14 -6.66
CA CYS A 85 6.49 7.53 -5.30
C CYS A 85 5.09 8.17 -5.22
N HIS A 86 4.73 9.02 -6.19
CA HIS A 86 3.39 9.57 -6.30
C HIS A 86 2.36 8.45 -6.53
N ALA A 87 2.61 7.53 -7.45
CA ALA A 87 1.70 6.41 -7.77
C ALA A 87 1.39 5.59 -6.53
N ILE A 88 2.44 5.16 -5.84
CA ILE A 88 2.33 4.35 -4.62
C ILE A 88 1.58 5.11 -3.53
N SER A 89 1.84 6.40 -3.34
CA SER A 89 1.11 7.20 -2.34
C SER A 89 -0.40 7.22 -2.60
N LEU A 90 -0.82 7.33 -3.87
CA LEU A 90 -2.24 7.26 -4.24
C LEU A 90 -2.81 5.84 -4.09
N LEU A 91 -2.04 4.81 -4.41
CA LEU A 91 -2.47 3.41 -4.24
C LEU A 91 -2.54 2.99 -2.76
N ILE A 92 -1.76 3.61 -1.88
CA ILE A 92 -1.87 3.45 -0.41
C ILE A 92 -3.19 4.07 0.08
N LEU A 93 -3.54 5.25 -0.40
CA LEU A 93 -4.84 5.85 -0.10
C LEU A 93 -5.99 4.98 -0.61
N LEU A 94 -5.84 4.37 -1.80
CA LEU A 94 -6.82 3.41 -2.31
C LEU A 94 -6.95 2.17 -1.40
N ASN A 95 -5.84 1.64 -0.87
CA ASN A 95 -5.87 0.57 0.12
C ASN A 95 -6.65 0.98 1.39
N GLU A 96 -6.44 2.19 1.91
CA GLU A 96 -7.20 2.69 3.06
C GLU A 96 -8.70 2.74 2.75
N ILE A 97 -9.10 3.26 1.58
CA ILE A 97 -10.51 3.30 1.16
C ILE A 97 -11.10 1.89 1.03
N ASN A 98 -10.35 0.95 0.44
CA ASN A 98 -10.78 -0.45 0.31
C ASN A 98 -10.93 -1.12 1.68
N SER A 99 -10.07 -0.81 2.65
CA SER A 99 -10.20 -1.31 4.02
C SER A 99 -11.51 -0.84 4.67
N ILE A 100 -11.92 0.40 4.42
CA ILE A 100 -13.19 0.94 4.94
C ILE A 100 -14.37 0.25 4.28
N ARG A 101 -14.30 0.03 2.97
CA ARG A 101 -15.32 -0.74 2.26
C ARG A 101 -15.46 -2.14 2.85
N PHE A 102 -14.34 -2.85 3.09
CA PHE A 102 -14.37 -4.15 3.75
C PHE A 102 -15.05 -4.08 5.13
N LEU A 103 -14.71 -3.09 5.95
CA LEU A 103 -15.33 -2.92 7.26
C LEU A 103 -16.84 -2.65 7.17
N LEU A 104 -17.30 -1.89 6.17
CA LEU A 104 -18.72 -1.65 5.92
C LEU A 104 -19.46 -2.92 5.48
N ASP A 105 -18.84 -3.71 4.60
CA ASP A 105 -19.47 -4.87 4.00
C ASP A 105 -19.51 -6.07 4.97
N TYR A 106 -18.51 -6.20 5.85
CA TYR A 106 -18.29 -7.43 6.62
C TYR A 106 -18.21 -7.26 8.15
N CYS A 107 -18.16 -6.04 8.69
CA CYS A 107 -17.98 -5.80 10.12
C CYS A 107 -19.12 -4.97 10.73
N ALA A 108 -19.43 -5.26 12.00
CA ALA A 108 -20.27 -4.40 12.82
C ALA A 108 -19.37 -3.65 13.83
N LEU A 109 -19.12 -2.37 13.56
CA LEU A 109 -18.34 -1.50 14.43
C LEU A 109 -19.27 -0.57 15.24
N ASP A 110 -18.83 -0.21 16.45
CA ASP A 110 -19.48 0.83 17.24
C ASP A 110 -19.05 2.23 16.77
N ASP A 111 -19.74 3.26 17.27
CA ASP A 111 -19.51 4.65 16.85
C ASP A 111 -18.08 5.13 17.12
N ASP A 112 -17.45 4.66 18.19
CA ASP A 112 -16.10 5.07 18.56
C ASP A 112 -15.07 4.47 17.60
N ARG A 113 -15.21 3.18 17.24
CA ARG A 113 -14.39 2.56 16.20
C ARG A 113 -14.59 3.22 14.83
N TRP A 114 -15.82 3.60 14.48
CA TRP A 114 -16.07 4.36 13.25
C TRP A 114 -15.38 5.73 13.26
N ARG A 115 -15.39 6.44 14.40
CA ARG A 115 -14.64 7.69 14.56
C ARG A 115 -13.14 7.49 14.34
N ASP A 116 -12.56 6.41 14.88
CA ASP A 116 -11.15 6.09 14.68
C ASP A 116 -10.82 5.78 13.21
N VAL A 117 -11.66 5.01 12.52
CA VAL A 117 -11.52 4.72 11.09
C VAL A 117 -11.56 6.00 10.25
N CYS A 118 -12.53 6.89 10.50
CA CYS A 118 -12.62 8.17 9.80
C CYS A 118 -11.40 9.07 10.06
N LYS A 119 -10.92 9.12 11.31
CA LYS A 119 -9.71 9.88 11.65
C LYS A 119 -8.47 9.33 10.96
N ARG A 120 -8.35 7.99 10.87
CA ARG A 120 -7.24 7.35 10.16
C ARG A 120 -7.28 7.64 8.67
N LEU A 121 -8.46 7.63 8.04
CA LEU A 121 -8.63 8.02 6.64
C LEU A 121 -8.16 9.46 6.40
N ASP A 122 -8.59 10.39 7.25
CA ASP A 122 -8.19 11.80 7.16
C ASP A 122 -6.67 11.96 7.24
N ASP A 123 -6.04 11.39 8.27
CA ASP A 123 -4.57 11.41 8.45
C ASP A 123 -3.82 10.77 7.27
N MET A 124 -4.23 9.56 6.84
CA MET A 124 -3.63 8.85 5.72
C MET A 124 -3.74 9.66 4.43
N SER A 125 -4.92 10.23 4.15
CA SER A 125 -5.15 11.04 2.96
C SER A 125 -4.27 12.28 2.93
N TYR A 126 -4.16 12.99 4.06
CA TYR A 126 -3.30 14.16 4.20
C TYR A 126 -1.82 13.78 3.97
N ARG A 127 -1.35 12.71 4.61
CA ARG A 127 0.04 12.25 4.48
C ARG A 127 0.36 11.78 3.05
N ALA A 128 -0.56 11.09 2.38
CA ALA A 128 -0.39 10.63 1.01
C ALA A 128 -0.24 11.81 0.03
N VAL A 129 -1.11 12.83 0.12
CA VAL A 129 -1.09 13.96 -0.84
C VAL A 129 -0.01 15.00 -0.53
N SER A 130 0.46 15.09 0.73
CA SER A 130 1.53 16.00 1.14
C SER A 130 2.92 15.38 1.09
N GLY A 131 3.04 14.10 0.72
CA GLY A 131 4.32 13.38 0.67
C GLY A 131 4.89 13.02 2.05
N GLN A 132 4.08 13.04 3.11
CA GLN A 132 4.50 12.82 4.50
C GLN A 132 4.38 11.35 4.98
N LEU A 133 4.02 10.42 4.09
CA LEU A 133 4.05 8.98 4.40
C LEU A 133 5.44 8.58 4.94
N ALA A 134 5.47 7.70 5.93
CA ALA A 134 6.70 7.20 6.54
C ALA A 134 7.61 6.55 5.49
N ILE A 135 7.06 5.80 4.54
CA ILE A 135 7.78 5.18 3.43
C ILE A 135 8.49 6.19 2.51
N ASN A 136 8.06 7.45 2.52
CA ASN A 136 8.68 8.55 1.77
C ASN A 136 9.81 9.24 2.54
N ARG A 137 10.12 8.84 3.79
CA ARG A 137 11.21 9.42 4.59
C ARG A 137 12.54 8.79 4.22
N TRP A 138 13.42 9.54 3.57
CA TRP A 138 14.79 9.10 3.28
C TRP A 138 15.73 9.67 4.33
N PRO A 139 16.64 8.89 4.94
CA PRO A 139 17.71 9.46 5.73
C PRO A 139 18.54 10.36 4.80
N ALA A 140 18.87 11.55 5.31
CA ALA A 140 19.77 12.50 4.66
C ALA A 140 21.17 11.90 4.46
#